data_AF-A0A2S8S2G7-F1
#
_entry.id   AF-A0A2S8S2G7-F1
#
_cell.length_a   1.000
_cell.length_b   1.000
_cell.length_c   1.000
_cell.angle_alpha   90.00
_cell.angle_beta   90.00
_cell.angle_gamma   90.00
#
_symmetry.space_group_name_H-M   'P 1'
#
loop_
_entity.id
_entity.type
_entity.pdbx_description
1 polymer ?
#
loop_
_entity_poly.entity_id
_entity_poly.type
_entity_poly.pdbx_seq_one_letter_code
_entity_poly.pdbx_strand_id
1 'polypeptide(L)'
;MPSSVRNSLVWIFDAFERDPTYITKRMFGSDAAYLDGLLCLIAADRTRPWNGLLICTSHERHAALIEEFPALQPHPVLGKWLYIPQDDPAFEAVADSMTALVLARDPRIGVEPKPRRGRKKSTLPDA
;
A
#
# COMPACT_ATOMS: atom_id res chain seq x y z
N MET A 1 19.22 -4.66 -21.14
CA MET A 1 17.82 -4.83 -20.69
C MET A 1 17.73 -4.19 -19.32
N PRO A 2 16.75 -3.31 -19.02
CA PRO A 2 16.59 -2.90 -17.63
C PRO A 2 16.09 -4.15 -16.89
N SER A 3 16.98 -4.75 -16.12
CA SER A 3 16.62 -5.70 -15.06
C SER A 3 15.48 -5.05 -14.29
N SER A 4 14.29 -5.61 -14.40
CA SER A 4 13.15 -5.15 -13.61
C SER A 4 13.53 -5.45 -12.17
N VAL A 5 14.07 -4.45 -11.47
CA VAL A 5 14.49 -4.59 -10.08
C VAL A 5 13.25 -5.03 -9.32
N ARG A 6 13.27 -6.27 -8.85
CA ARG A 6 12.21 -6.79 -8.01
C ARG A 6 12.23 -5.99 -6.72
N ASN A 7 11.05 -5.57 -6.31
CA ASN A 7 10.86 -4.84 -5.07
C ASN A 7 11.35 -5.70 -3.90
N SER A 8 12.40 -5.25 -3.22
CA SER A 8 13.02 -5.98 -2.12
C SER A 8 12.11 -6.18 -0.92
N LEU A 9 11.01 -5.43 -0.81
CA LEU A 9 10.02 -5.52 0.27
C LEU A 9 8.79 -6.38 -0.07
N VAL A 10 8.77 -7.03 -1.24
CA VAL A 10 7.61 -7.84 -1.66
C VAL A 10 7.37 -9.06 -0.75
N TRP A 11 8.38 -9.51 -0.01
CA TRP A 11 8.28 -10.59 0.97
C TRP A 11 7.18 -10.36 2.03
N ILE A 12 6.84 -9.10 2.31
CA ILE A 12 5.76 -8.75 3.24
C ILE A 12 4.44 -9.38 2.78
N PHE A 13 4.24 -9.51 1.47
CA PHE A 13 3.00 -10.05 0.93
C PHE A 13 2.96 -11.58 0.84
N ASP A 14 4.05 -12.27 1.19
CA ASP A 14 4.06 -13.73 1.32
C ASP A 14 2.99 -14.19 2.33
N ALA A 15 2.68 -13.34 3.32
CA ALA A 15 1.59 -13.54 4.29
C ALA A 15 0.21 -13.70 3.64
N PHE A 16 -0.02 -13.15 2.45
CA PHE A 16 -1.32 -13.14 1.77
C PHE A 16 -1.47 -14.24 0.72
N GLU A 17 -0.41 -14.97 0.37
CA GLU A 17 -0.43 -15.92 -0.76
C GLU A 17 -1.48 -17.04 -0.65
N ARG A 18 -1.91 -17.35 0.58
CA ARG A 18 -2.93 -18.38 0.85
C ARG A 18 -4.35 -17.84 0.83
N ASP A 19 -4.53 -16.51 0.82
CA ASP A 19 -5.85 -15.90 0.78
C ASP A 19 -6.37 -15.89 -0.68
N PRO A 20 -7.53 -16.49 -0.97
CA PRO A 20 -8.02 -16.62 -2.34
C PRO A 20 -8.44 -15.28 -2.98
N THR A 21 -8.61 -14.22 -2.20
CA THR A 21 -8.98 -12.89 -2.71
C THR A 21 -7.78 -11.96 -2.87
N TYR A 22 -6.59 -12.44 -2.51
CA TYR A 22 -5.36 -11.70 -2.63
C TYR A 22 -4.99 -11.44 -4.09
N ILE A 23 -4.74 -10.17 -4.41
CA ILE A 23 -4.26 -9.73 -5.71
C ILE A 23 -3.13 -8.73 -5.51
N THR A 24 -2.05 -8.90 -6.27
CA THR A 24 -0.96 -7.91 -6.33
C THR A 24 -0.97 -7.15 -7.64
N LYS A 25 -0.77 -5.82 -7.55
CA LYS A 25 -0.67 -4.92 -8.71
C LYS A 25 0.55 -4.02 -8.61
N ARG A 26 0.99 -3.47 -9.76
CA ARG A 26 1.98 -2.39 -9.80
C ARG A 26 1.30 -1.05 -9.59
N MET A 27 1.77 -0.27 -8.63
CA MET A 27 1.30 1.09 -8.35
C MET A 27 2.46 1.95 -7.87
N PHE A 28 2.59 3.17 -8.42
CA PHE A 28 3.67 4.11 -8.08
C PHE A 28 5.09 3.51 -8.21
N GLY A 29 5.29 2.63 -9.20
CA GLY A 29 6.55 1.91 -9.37
C GLY A 29 6.82 0.82 -8.32
N SER A 30 5.86 0.53 -7.45
CA SER A 30 5.95 -0.34 -6.28
C SER A 30 4.90 -1.46 -6.33
N ASP A 31 4.84 -2.27 -5.27
CA ASP A 31 3.94 -3.42 -5.17
C ASP A 31 2.77 -3.11 -4.24
N ALA A 32 1.54 -3.22 -4.74
CA ALA A 32 0.32 -2.99 -3.98
C ALA A 32 -0.43 -4.31 -3.77
N ALA A 33 -0.77 -4.61 -2.51
CA ALA A 33 -1.60 -5.73 -2.10
C ALA A 33 -3.06 -5.31 -1.98
N TYR A 34 -3.92 -6.13 -2.58
CA TYR A 34 -5.37 -6.04 -2.47
C TYR A 34 -5.92 -7.30 -1.82
N LEU A 35 -6.89 -7.14 -0.93
CA LEU A 35 -7.68 -8.22 -0.35
C LEU A 35 -9.16 -7.86 -0.49
N ASP A 36 -9.99 -8.81 -0.91
CA ASP A 36 -11.42 -8.62 -1.19
C ASP A 36 -11.72 -7.42 -2.12
N GLY A 37 -10.78 -7.12 -3.03
CA GLY A 37 -10.88 -5.97 -3.94
C GLY A 37 -10.55 -4.61 -3.32
N LEU A 38 -10.27 -4.53 -2.03
CA LEU A 38 -9.80 -3.34 -1.34
C LEU A 38 -8.29 -3.19 -1.48
N LEU A 39 -7.80 -1.96 -1.66
CA LEU A 39 -6.36 -1.66 -1.62
C LEU A 39 -5.93 -1.56 -0.16
N CYS A 40 -5.07 -2.48 0.29
CA CYS A 40 -4.71 -2.61 1.72
C CYS A 40 -3.31 -2.06 2.02
N LEU A 41 -2.28 -2.57 1.35
CA LEU A 41 -0.88 -2.23 1.63
C LEU A 41 -0.11 -1.93 0.34
N ILE A 42 0.94 -1.12 0.43
CA ILE A 42 1.91 -0.94 -0.65
C ILE A 42 3.32 -1.08 -0.07
N ALA A 43 4.06 -2.08 -0.54
CA ALA A 43 5.49 -2.24 -0.26
C ALA A 43 6.26 -1.44 -1.31
N ALA A 44 7.13 -0.52 -0.88
CA ALA A 44 7.88 0.37 -1.77
C ALA A 44 9.36 0.40 -1.41
N ASP A 45 10.26 0.04 -2.33
CA ASP A 45 11.71 -0.01 -2.09
C ASP A 45 12.48 1.08 -2.87
N ARG A 46 11.87 2.26 -3.00
CA ARG A 46 12.43 3.36 -3.77
C ARG A 46 13.17 4.34 -2.89
N THR A 47 13.56 5.49 -3.43
CA THR A 47 14.06 6.59 -2.63
C THR A 47 12.96 7.15 -1.75
N ARG A 48 13.33 7.63 -0.55
CA ARG A 48 12.40 8.34 0.33
C ARG A 48 11.60 9.42 -0.44
N PRO A 49 10.30 9.58 -0.16
CA PRO A 49 9.55 8.92 0.92
C PRO A 49 8.90 7.58 0.53
N TRP A 50 9.27 6.99 -0.61
CA TRP A 50 8.70 5.75 -1.11
C TRP A 50 9.57 4.54 -0.75
N ASN A 51 10.00 4.46 0.51
CA ASN A 51 10.94 3.46 1.04
C ASN A 51 10.42 2.84 2.33
N GLY A 52 9.52 1.86 2.24
CA GLY A 52 8.87 1.25 3.38
C GLY A 52 7.48 0.72 3.03
N LEU A 53 6.59 0.74 4.01
CA LEU A 53 5.25 0.18 3.90
C LEU A 53 4.21 1.30 4.03
N LEU A 54 3.32 1.41 3.04
CA LEU A 54 2.18 2.31 3.09
C LEU A 54 0.93 1.53 3.51
N ILE A 55 0.17 2.11 4.44
CA ILE A 55 -1.07 1.54 4.99
C ILE A 55 -2.22 2.33 4.38
N CYS A 56 -2.97 1.67 3.50
CA CYS A 56 -4.08 2.29 2.80
C CYS A 56 -5.30 2.32 3.70
N THR A 57 -5.54 3.46 4.32
CA THR A 57 -6.63 3.71 5.28
C THR A 57 -7.32 5.05 4.98
N SER A 58 -8.43 5.35 5.68
CA SER A 58 -9.07 6.67 5.66
C SER A 58 -8.55 7.56 6.79
N HIS A 59 -8.61 8.88 6.61
CA HIS A 59 -8.14 9.88 7.58
C HIS A 59 -8.76 9.71 8.98
N GLU A 60 -10.05 9.38 9.04
CA GLU A 60 -10.80 9.18 10.29
C GLU A 60 -10.20 8.08 11.19
N ARG A 61 -9.42 7.17 10.60
CA ARG A 61 -8.84 6.01 11.28
C ARG A 61 -7.37 6.18 11.62
N HIS A 62 -6.76 7.30 11.22
CA HIS A 62 -5.34 7.57 11.46
C HIS A 62 -5.03 7.61 12.95
N ALA A 63 -5.82 8.34 13.73
CA ALA A 63 -5.57 8.50 15.17
C ALA A 63 -5.53 7.15 15.90
N ALA A 64 -6.52 6.28 15.65
CA ALA A 64 -6.59 4.96 16.27
C ALA A 64 -5.42 4.05 15.86
N LEU A 65 -4.98 4.11 14.58
CA LEU A 65 -3.83 3.33 14.11
C LEU A 65 -2.50 3.86 14.65
N ILE A 66 -2.34 5.18 14.79
CA ILE A 66 -1.13 5.79 15.36
C ILE A 66 -1.05 5.53 16.86
N GLU A 67 -2.18 5.53 17.57
CA GLU A 67 -2.23 5.19 18.99
C GLU A 67 -1.76 3.75 19.25
N GLU A 68 -2.20 2.81 18.42
CA GLU A 68 -1.78 1.40 18.51
C GLU A 68 -0.36 1.15 17.98
N PHE A 69 0.04 1.87 16.92
CA PHE A 69 1.34 1.76 16.27
C PHE A 69 2.02 3.14 16.15
N PRO A 70 2.70 3.62 17.20
CA PRO A 70 3.28 4.97 17.24
C PRO A 70 4.36 5.26 16.18
N ALA A 71 4.93 4.23 15.56
CA ALA A 71 5.88 4.35 14.45
C ALA A 71 5.20 4.72 13.11
N LEU A 72 3.87 4.58 13.01
CA LEU A 72 3.11 5.01 11.85
C LEU A 72 3.04 6.54 11.80
N GLN A 73 3.22 7.08 10.61
CA GLN A 73 3.11 8.51 10.34
C GLN A 73 2.34 8.76 9.04
N PRO A 74 1.67 9.92 8.89
CA PRO A 74 1.09 10.29 7.60
C PRO A 74 2.16 10.29 6.49
N HIS A 75 1.85 9.67 5.35
CA HIS A 75 2.80 9.66 4.24
C HIS A 75 3.01 11.09 3.70
N PRO A 76 4.25 11.60 3.57
CA PRO A 76 4.51 13.02 3.31
C PRO A 76 4.02 13.51 1.94
N VAL A 77 3.85 12.61 0.96
CA VAL A 77 3.29 12.93 -0.37
C VAL A 77 1.82 12.50 -0.49
N LEU A 78 1.42 11.46 0.25
CA LEU A 78 0.09 10.87 0.19
C LEU A 78 -0.55 10.95 1.57
N GLY A 79 -0.69 12.17 2.09
CA GLY A 79 -1.10 12.40 3.49
C GLY A 79 -2.43 11.75 3.88
N LYS A 80 -3.23 11.25 2.93
CA LYS A 80 -4.41 10.42 3.17
C LYS A 80 -4.11 9.02 3.74
N TRP A 81 -2.89 8.52 3.59
CA TRP A 81 -2.46 7.19 4.03
C TRP A 81 -1.39 7.31 5.10
N LEU A 82 -1.27 6.25 5.90
CA LEU A 82 -0.18 6.10 6.85
C LEU A 82 1.00 5.37 6.19
N TYR A 83 2.15 5.47 6.85
CA TYR A 83 3.42 4.99 6.34
C TYR A 83 4.37 4.69 7.48
N ILE A 84 5.22 3.68 7.28
CA ILE A 84 6.42 3.45 8.08
C ILE A 84 7.65 3.32 7.17
N PRO A 85 8.73 4.08 7.41
CA PRO A 85 9.99 3.92 6.70
C PRO A 85 10.63 2.54 6.92
N GLN A 86 11.30 2.00 5.90
CA GLN A 86 12.04 0.74 6.01
C GLN A 86 13.19 0.80 7.02
N ASP A 87 13.79 1.98 7.21
CA ASP A 87 14.88 2.21 8.15
C ASP A 87 14.41 2.48 9.59
N ASP A 88 13.10 2.46 9.83
CA ASP A 88 12.55 2.52 11.18
C ASP A 88 12.81 1.20 11.92
N PRO A 89 13.32 1.22 13.17
CA PRO A 89 13.57 0.01 13.95
C PRO A 89 12.33 -0.87 14.17
N ALA A 90 11.12 -0.29 14.13
CA ALA A 90 9.87 -1.00 14.28
C ALA A 90 9.32 -1.56 12.96
N PHE A 91 10.00 -1.34 11.83
CA PHE A 91 9.49 -1.65 10.49
C PHE A 91 8.97 -3.08 10.36
N GLU A 92 9.78 -4.08 10.69
CA GLU A 92 9.39 -5.49 10.52
C GLU A 92 8.23 -5.89 11.44
N ALA A 93 8.24 -5.42 12.69
CA ALA A 93 7.17 -5.69 13.65
C ALA A 93 5.84 -5.05 13.24
N VAL A 94 5.89 -3.83 12.70
CA VAL A 94 4.70 -3.16 12.15
C VAL A 94 4.25 -3.84 10.86
N ALA A 95 5.17 -4.27 9.99
CA ALA A 95 4.81 -5.00 8.78
C ALA A 95 4.04 -6.29 9.09
N ASP A 96 4.52 -7.09 10.05
CA ASP A 96 3.85 -8.29 10.54
C ASP A 96 2.47 -7.99 11.15
N SER A 97 2.39 -6.94 11.96
CA SER A 97 1.12 -6.50 12.54
C SER A 97 0.13 -6.06 11.46
N MET A 98 0.58 -5.30 10.46
CA MET A 98 -0.27 -4.82 9.37
C MET A 98 -0.79 -5.96 8.50
N THR A 99 0.04 -6.96 8.19
CA THR A 99 -0.41 -8.13 7.42
C THR A 99 -1.42 -8.95 8.22
N ALA A 100 -1.21 -9.13 9.53
CA ALA A 100 -2.16 -9.78 10.41
C ALA A 100 -3.52 -9.06 10.46
N LEU A 101 -3.53 -7.72 10.61
CA LEU A 101 -4.76 -6.93 10.59
C LEU A 101 -5.49 -7.02 9.25
N VAL A 102 -4.76 -7.01 8.14
CA VAL A 102 -5.33 -7.16 6.79
C VAL A 102 -5.96 -8.54 6.62
N LEU A 103 -5.29 -9.61 7.04
CA LEU A 103 -5.84 -10.97 7.02
C LEU A 103 -7.10 -11.09 7.90
N ALA A 104 -7.09 -10.44 9.06
CA ALA A 104 -8.24 -10.38 9.98
C ALA A 104 -9.39 -9.48 9.48
N ARG A 105 -9.26 -8.87 8.29
CA ARG A 105 -10.25 -7.93 7.73
C ARG A 105 -10.54 -6.77 8.69
N ASP A 106 -9.51 -6.27 9.37
CA ASP A 106 -9.66 -5.10 10.23
C ASP A 106 -10.27 -3.95 9.41
N PRO A 107 -11.41 -3.38 9.84
CA PRO A 107 -12.13 -2.40 9.03
C PRO A 107 -11.33 -1.12 8.83
N ARG A 108 -10.23 -0.92 9.59
CA ARG A 108 -9.36 0.24 9.48
C ARG A 108 -8.41 0.21 8.29
N ILE A 109 -8.20 -0.95 7.67
CA ILE A 109 -7.29 -1.10 6.54
C ILE A 109 -8.09 -1.50 5.31
N GLY A 110 -7.78 -0.90 4.17
CA GLY A 110 -8.51 -1.10 2.93
C GLY A 110 -9.19 0.18 2.47
N VAL A 111 -8.89 0.59 1.24
CA VAL A 111 -9.64 1.66 0.55
C VAL A 111 -10.16 1.13 -0.76
N GLU A 112 -11.40 1.48 -1.09
CA GLU A 112 -11.97 1.13 -2.38
C GLU A 112 -11.15 1.79 -3.50
N PRO A 113 -10.65 1.00 -4.48
CA PRO A 113 -9.98 1.57 -5.63
C PRO A 113 -11.00 2.35 -6.45
N LYS A 114 -10.85 3.68 -6.52
CA LYS A 114 -11.70 4.49 -7.40
C LYS A 114 -11.54 4.01 -8.85
N PRO A 115 -12.62 3.64 -9.56
CA PRO A 115 -12.52 3.26 -10.95
C PRO A 115 -11.93 4.44 -11.73
N ARG A 116 -10.80 4.22 -12.41
CA ARG A 116 -10.23 5.21 -13.31
C ARG A 116 -11.27 5.46 -14.41
N ARG A 117 -11.90 6.64 -14.42
CA ARG A 117 -12.68 7.10 -15.58
C ARG A 117 -11.78 6.93 -16.80
N GLY A 118 -12.20 6.05 -17.71
CA GLY A 118 -11.44 5.72 -18.92
C GLY A 118 -11.02 7.01 -19.62
N ARG A 119 -9.73 7.11 -19.95
CA ARG A 119 -9.19 8.22 -20.76
C ARG A 119 -10.02 8.25 -22.05
N LYS A 120 -10.93 9.22 -22.21
CA LYS A 120 -11.60 9.43 -23.50
C LYS A 120 -10.47 9.59 -24.51
N LYS A 121 -10.40 8.71 -25.51
CA LYS A 121 -9.54 8.92 -26.67
C LYS A 121 -9.92 10.29 -27.22
N SER A 122 -8.98 11.24 -27.20
CA SER A 122 -9.16 12.51 -27.88
C SER A 122 -9.24 12.17 -29.36
N THR A 123 -10.43 12.17 -29.94
CA THR A 123 -10.60 12.29 -31.38
C THR A 123 -10.09 13.67 -31.73
N LEU A 124 -8.89 13.74 -32.30
CA LEU A 124 -8.42 14.92 -33.01
C LEU A 124 -9.40 15.14 -34.17
N PRO A 125 -9.92 16.37 -34.38
CA PRO A 125 -10.67 16.65 -35.60
C PRO A 125 -9.69 16.59 -36.78
N ASP A 126 -10.02 15.80 -37.79
CA ASP A 126 -9.36 15.85 -39.10
C ASP A 126 -9.52 17.27 -39.66
N ALA A 127 -8.39 17.85 -40.08
CA ALA A 127 -8.30 19.14 -40.75
C ALA A 127 -8.39 18.95 -42.27
#